data_AF-A0A9J6A9E4-F1
#
_entry.id   AF-A0A9J6A9E4-F1
#
_cell.length_a   1.000
_cell.length_b   1.000
_cell.length_c   1.000
_cell.angle_alpha   90.00
_cell.angle_beta   90.00
_cell.angle_gamma   90.00
#
_symmetry.space_group_name_H-M   'P 1'
#
loop_
_entity.id
_entity.type
_entity.pdbx_description
1 polymer ?
#
loop_
_entity_poly.entity_id
_entity_poly.type
_entity_poly.pdbx_seq_one_letter_code
_entity_poly.pdbx_strand_id
1 'polypeptide(L)'
;MSEKAELAAVTAYFGVSWPELNEGLTYHDIVRPTDADSDIKLLNSWLQRIQNKQITIDGKVVFLPDTELRAGAELVYHRLPWREPDAPYLLEVLFEDDYLIVVNKPSGLQVLPGGLYQQRSILTQLQWHACKPTTTSSGCQKTHPVPVHRLGRGTSGILLCAKTKLCKSRLAAYFAEGTSVVEDKQTGLRRVECTQMLPLPCEVEKLFPIDPRLNKNISK
;
A
#
# COMPACT_ATOMS: atom_id res chain seq x y z
N MET A 1 10.80 35.44 33.57
CA MET A 1 11.69 34.27 33.40
C MET A 1 10.89 33.24 32.62
N SER A 2 11.24 33.06 31.34
CA SER A 2 10.49 32.28 30.35
C SER A 2 11.10 30.89 30.27
N GLU A 3 10.41 29.89 30.82
CA GLU A 3 10.77 28.49 30.66
C GLU A 3 9.88 27.91 29.55
N LYS A 4 10.31 28.09 28.30
CA LYS A 4 9.79 27.29 27.20
C LYS A 4 10.41 25.91 27.35
N ALA A 5 9.66 24.98 27.94
CA ALA A 5 9.96 23.56 27.86
C ALA A 5 9.93 23.16 26.37
N GLU A 6 11.11 22.99 25.81
CA GLU A 6 11.30 22.38 24.50
C GLU A 6 10.93 20.90 24.66
N LEU A 7 9.68 20.59 24.34
CA LEU A 7 9.16 19.24 24.29
C LEU A 7 9.87 18.55 23.11
N ALA A 8 11.01 17.90 23.39
CA ALA A 8 11.64 17.03 22.42
C ALA A 8 10.62 15.94 22.06
N ALA A 9 9.99 16.07 20.89
CA ALA A 9 9.09 15.06 20.37
C ALA A 9 9.89 13.76 20.27
N VAL A 10 9.56 12.77 21.10
CA VAL A 10 10.12 11.44 20.99
C VAL A 10 9.67 10.89 19.64
N THR A 11 10.57 10.91 18.66
CA THR A 11 10.30 10.34 17.35
C THR A 11 10.10 8.84 17.51
N ALA A 12 8.85 8.39 17.38
CA ALA A 12 8.52 6.98 17.46
C ALA A 12 8.82 6.32 16.11
N TYR A 13 9.41 5.12 16.16
CA TYR A 13 9.62 4.29 14.98
C TYR A 13 8.94 2.93 15.18
N PHE A 14 8.44 2.35 14.10
CA PHE A 14 8.05 0.95 14.08
C PHE A 14 8.58 0.24 12.84
N GLY A 15 8.69 -1.08 12.93
CA GLY A 15 9.14 -1.91 11.84
C GLY A 15 9.76 -3.20 12.37
N VAL A 16 9.62 -4.27 11.61
CA VAL A 16 10.30 -5.55 11.87
C VAL A 16 11.17 -5.88 10.67
N SER A 17 12.38 -6.39 10.91
CA SER A 17 13.25 -6.87 9.85
C SER A 17 12.53 -7.89 8.97
N TRP A 18 12.72 -7.79 7.66
CA TRP A 18 12.14 -8.74 6.73
C TRP A 18 12.74 -10.14 6.93
N PRO A 19 11.92 -11.20 6.82
CA PRO A 19 12.47 -12.55 6.73
C PRO A 19 13.30 -12.70 5.45
N GLU A 20 14.12 -13.74 5.42
CA GLU A 20 14.98 -14.07 4.28
C GLU A 20 14.14 -14.38 3.03
N LEU A 21 13.12 -15.23 3.20
CA LEU A 21 12.14 -15.57 2.17
C LEU A 21 10.77 -15.02 2.56
N ASN A 22 9.98 -14.65 1.55
CA ASN A 22 8.57 -14.35 1.78
C ASN A 22 7.71 -15.61 1.91
N GLU A 23 6.41 -15.45 2.11
CA GLU A 23 5.48 -16.58 2.27
C GLU A 23 5.07 -17.25 0.94
N GLY A 24 5.64 -16.83 -0.19
CA GLY A 24 5.18 -17.23 -1.52
C GLY A 24 3.91 -16.49 -1.93
N LEU A 25 3.24 -16.98 -2.98
CA LEU A 25 1.96 -16.45 -3.42
C LEU A 25 1.09 -17.58 -3.95
N THR A 26 -0.21 -17.48 -3.70
CA THR A 26 -1.21 -18.33 -4.36
C THR A 26 -2.15 -17.45 -5.18
N TYR A 27 -2.30 -17.81 -6.46
CA TYR A 27 -3.26 -17.17 -7.37
C TYR A 27 -4.31 -18.22 -7.78
N HIS A 28 -5.58 -17.86 -7.69
CA HIS A 28 -6.71 -18.69 -8.09
C HIS A 28 -7.38 -18.05 -9.29
N ASP A 29 -7.75 -18.87 -10.27
CA ASP A 29 -8.55 -18.48 -11.43
C ASP A 29 -9.59 -19.55 -11.75
N ILE A 30 -10.65 -19.12 -12.44
CA ILE A 30 -11.66 -20.02 -12.99
C ILE A 30 -11.63 -19.86 -14.51
N VAL A 31 -11.34 -20.96 -15.20
CA VAL A 31 -11.26 -20.98 -16.67
C VAL A 31 -12.62 -20.58 -17.24
N ARG A 32 -12.68 -19.49 -18.00
CA ARG A 32 -13.92 -19.05 -18.62
C ARG A 32 -14.18 -19.87 -19.88
N PRO A 33 -15.45 -20.00 -20.33
CA PRO A 33 -15.76 -20.69 -21.58
C PRO A 33 -15.03 -20.13 -22.80
N THR A 34 -14.73 -18.83 -22.81
CA THR A 34 -13.97 -18.16 -23.88
C THR A 34 -12.50 -18.56 -23.93
N ASP A 35 -11.97 -19.09 -22.82
CA ASP A 35 -10.54 -19.32 -22.63
C ASP A 35 -10.17 -20.81 -22.79
N ALA A 36 -11.18 -21.71 -22.87
CA ALA A 36 -11.02 -23.16 -22.87
C ALA A 36 -10.30 -23.74 -24.11
N ASP A 37 -10.22 -22.98 -25.21
CA ASP A 37 -9.54 -23.36 -26.47
C ASP A 37 -8.51 -22.32 -26.93
N SER A 38 -8.03 -21.47 -26.01
CA SER A 38 -7.06 -20.43 -26.36
C SER A 38 -5.64 -21.02 -26.46
N ASP A 39 -5.07 -21.03 -27.67
CA ASP A 39 -3.64 -21.28 -27.89
C ASP A 39 -2.80 -20.12 -27.33
N ILE A 40 -2.46 -20.20 -26.05
CA ILE A 40 -1.57 -19.24 -25.39
C ILE A 40 -0.14 -19.75 -25.51
N LYS A 41 0.72 -18.97 -26.18
CA LYS A 41 2.16 -19.25 -26.21
C LYS A 41 2.72 -19.21 -24.78
N LEU A 42 3.02 -20.38 -24.23
CA LEU A 42 3.56 -20.48 -22.88
C LEU A 42 4.97 -19.86 -22.83
N LEU A 43 5.16 -18.91 -21.92
CA LEU A 43 6.48 -18.36 -21.66
C LEU A 43 7.35 -19.44 -20.98
N ASN A 44 8.65 -19.49 -21.26
CA ASN A 44 9.56 -20.51 -20.67
C ASN A 44 9.48 -20.58 -19.13
N SER A 45 9.21 -19.45 -18.47
CA SER A 45 9.01 -19.39 -17.02
C SER A 45 7.79 -20.18 -16.54
N TRP A 46 6.72 -20.29 -17.34
CA TRP A 46 5.55 -21.09 -17.00
C TRP A 46 5.78 -22.58 -17.16
N LEU A 47 6.55 -23.00 -18.17
CA LEU A 47 6.98 -24.40 -18.30
C LEU A 47 7.73 -24.86 -17.06
N GLN A 48 8.67 -24.03 -16.58
CA GLN A 48 9.41 -24.32 -15.36
C GLN A 48 8.49 -24.41 -14.13
N ARG A 49 7.46 -23.56 -14.04
CA ARG A 49 6.49 -23.61 -12.91
C ARG A 49 5.66 -24.90 -12.92
N ILE A 50 5.23 -25.35 -14.09
CA ILE A 50 4.52 -26.63 -14.26
C ILE A 50 5.43 -27.78 -13.81
N GLN A 51 6.68 -27.82 -14.30
CA GLN A 51 7.67 -28.83 -13.91
C GLN A 51 7.96 -28.82 -12.40
N ASN A 52 7.97 -27.63 -11.79
CA ASN A 52 8.15 -27.45 -10.35
C ASN A 52 6.90 -27.80 -9.52
N LYS A 53 5.84 -28.35 -10.13
CA LYS A 53 4.59 -28.75 -9.44
C LYS A 53 3.85 -27.58 -8.81
N GLN A 54 3.98 -26.40 -9.39
CA GLN A 54 3.41 -25.16 -8.87
C GLN A 54 2.01 -24.86 -9.41
N ILE A 55 1.45 -25.72 -10.27
CA ILE A 55 0.15 -25.49 -10.91
C ILE A 55 -0.76 -26.68 -10.61
N THR A 56 -1.98 -26.39 -10.17
CA THR A 56 -3.04 -27.39 -9.99
C THR A 56 -4.28 -27.02 -10.77
N ILE A 57 -4.95 -28.02 -11.33
CA ILE A 57 -6.29 -27.90 -11.92
C ILE A 57 -7.24 -28.76 -11.09
N ASP A 58 -8.33 -28.19 -10.59
CA ASP A 58 -9.31 -28.86 -9.73
C ASP A 58 -8.63 -29.61 -8.55
N GLY A 59 -7.61 -28.98 -7.96
CA GLY A 59 -6.80 -29.53 -6.85
C GLY A 59 -5.77 -30.61 -7.24
N LYS A 60 -5.64 -30.98 -8.52
CA LYS A 60 -4.64 -31.96 -8.98
C LYS A 60 -3.44 -31.26 -9.61
N VAL A 61 -2.24 -31.64 -9.18
CA VAL A 61 -0.98 -31.13 -9.75
C VAL A 61 -0.85 -31.53 -11.21
N VAL A 62 -0.50 -30.56 -12.04
CA VAL A 62 -0.31 -30.74 -13.49
C VAL A 62 1.18 -30.75 -13.81
N PHE A 63 1.58 -31.64 -14.72
CA PHE A 63 2.97 -31.80 -15.17
C PHE A 63 3.16 -31.51 -16.67
N LEU A 64 2.06 -31.56 -17.43
CA LEU A 64 2.06 -31.47 -18.88
C LEU A 64 1.61 -30.05 -19.32
N PRO A 65 2.45 -29.29 -20.04
CA PRO A 65 2.10 -27.95 -20.52
C PRO A 65 0.91 -27.88 -21.47
N ASP A 66 0.64 -28.97 -22.17
CA ASP A 66 -0.43 -29.21 -23.14
C ASP A 66 -1.71 -29.76 -22.49
N THR A 67 -1.82 -29.71 -21.16
CA THR A 67 -3.05 -30.12 -20.47
C THR A 67 -4.20 -29.19 -20.84
N GLU A 68 -5.24 -29.76 -21.46
CA GLU A 68 -6.44 -29.02 -21.85
C GLU A 68 -7.21 -28.46 -20.64
N LEU A 69 -7.60 -27.19 -20.74
CA LEU A 69 -8.35 -26.48 -19.70
C LEU A 69 -9.85 -26.55 -19.99
N ARG A 70 -10.61 -27.19 -19.10
CA ARG A 70 -12.07 -27.22 -19.19
C ARG A 70 -12.67 -25.94 -18.64
N ALA A 71 -13.69 -25.42 -19.32
CA ALA A 71 -14.48 -24.31 -18.79
C ALA A 71 -15.03 -24.64 -17.39
N GLY A 72 -14.87 -23.70 -16.45
CA GLY A 72 -15.25 -23.84 -15.05
C GLY A 72 -14.24 -24.58 -14.17
N ALA A 73 -13.13 -25.08 -14.72
CA ALA A 73 -12.07 -25.68 -13.91
C ALA A 73 -11.37 -24.62 -13.04
N GLU A 74 -11.00 -25.00 -11.82
CA GLU A 74 -10.23 -24.15 -10.91
C GLU A 74 -8.73 -24.31 -11.20
N LEU A 75 -8.10 -23.24 -11.68
CA LEU A 75 -6.66 -23.17 -11.90
C LEU A 75 -6.01 -22.45 -10.72
N VAL A 76 -5.08 -23.13 -10.04
CA VAL A 76 -4.33 -22.54 -8.92
C VAL A 76 -2.85 -22.55 -9.23
N TYR A 77 -2.22 -21.39 -9.09
CA TYR A 77 -0.77 -21.23 -9.17
C TYR A 77 -0.20 -20.94 -7.78
N HIS A 78 0.64 -21.86 -7.29
CA HIS A 78 1.39 -21.75 -6.05
C HIS A 78 2.84 -21.37 -6.32
N ARG A 79 3.14 -20.07 -6.23
CA ARG A 79 4.51 -19.59 -6.24
C ARG A 79 5.19 -19.91 -4.91
N LEU A 80 6.29 -20.65 -4.98
CA LEU A 80 7.13 -20.91 -3.81
C LEU A 80 7.69 -19.61 -3.22
N PRO A 81 7.94 -19.57 -1.90
CA PRO A 81 8.75 -18.56 -1.22
C PRO A 81 9.99 -18.13 -2.00
N TRP A 82 10.26 -16.82 -2.05
CA TRP A 82 11.50 -16.29 -2.63
C TRP A 82 12.07 -15.15 -1.80
N ARG A 83 13.37 -14.89 -1.98
CA ARG A 83 14.03 -13.72 -1.43
C ARG A 83 13.65 -12.49 -2.24
N GLU A 84 12.88 -11.61 -1.63
CA GLU A 84 12.57 -10.31 -2.23
C GLU A 84 13.82 -9.40 -2.22
N PRO A 85 13.92 -8.42 -3.14
CA PRO A 85 15.01 -7.46 -3.11
C PRO A 85 15.04 -6.65 -1.82
N ASP A 86 16.21 -6.15 -1.43
CA ASP A 86 16.37 -5.41 -0.17
C ASP A 86 15.59 -4.09 -0.15
N ALA A 87 14.99 -3.82 1.00
CA ALA A 87 14.13 -2.67 1.24
C ALA A 87 14.23 -2.22 2.71
N PRO A 88 14.11 -0.91 3.00
CA PRO A 88 13.98 -0.42 4.37
C PRO A 88 12.79 -1.06 5.09
N TYR A 89 12.86 -1.19 6.41
CA TYR A 89 11.77 -1.75 7.22
C TYR A 89 11.33 -0.86 8.38
N LEU A 90 12.18 0.06 8.83
CA LEU A 90 11.83 1.04 9.87
C LEU A 90 11.05 2.21 9.24
N LEU A 91 9.94 2.56 9.87
CA LEU A 91 9.06 3.65 9.53
C LEU A 91 9.02 4.62 10.70
N GLU A 92 9.32 5.89 10.42
CA GLU A 92 9.19 6.99 11.37
C GLU A 92 7.71 7.39 11.46
N VAL A 93 7.19 7.54 12.67
CA VAL A 93 5.84 8.06 12.92
C VAL A 93 5.95 9.56 13.16
N LEU A 94 5.38 10.34 12.24
CA LEU A 94 5.32 11.80 12.34
C LEU A 94 4.14 12.26 13.18
N PHE A 95 3.04 11.50 13.14
CA PHE A 95 1.81 11.78 13.87
C PHE A 95 0.95 10.51 13.98
N GLU A 96 0.25 10.33 15.09
CA GLU A 96 -0.74 9.27 15.25
C GLU A 96 -1.87 9.72 16.18
N ASP A 97 -3.11 9.47 15.77
CA ASP A 97 -4.31 9.64 16.59
C ASP A 97 -5.24 8.41 16.47
N ASP A 98 -6.49 8.53 16.91
CA ASP A 98 -7.50 7.46 16.82
C ASP A 98 -7.94 7.13 15.38
N TYR A 99 -7.73 8.05 14.44
CA TYR A 99 -8.28 7.98 13.09
C TYR A 99 -7.23 7.64 12.02
N LEU A 100 -5.99 8.09 12.18
CA LEU A 100 -4.91 7.91 11.21
C LEU A 100 -3.51 7.87 11.87
N ILE A 101 -2.57 7.32 11.13
CA ILE A 101 -1.13 7.39 11.39
C ILE A 101 -0.45 8.00 10.17
N VAL A 102 0.44 8.96 10.41
CA VAL A 102 1.29 9.60 9.40
C VAL A 102 2.69 9.09 9.57
N VAL A 103 3.25 8.53 8.49
CA VAL A 103 4.61 8.01 8.49
C VAL A 103 5.50 8.76 7.52
N ASN A 104 6.78 8.91 7.86
CA ASN A 104 7.80 9.30 6.91
C ASN A 104 8.24 8.05 6.13
N LYS A 105 7.76 7.93 4.90
CA LYS A 105 8.14 6.82 4.03
C LYS A 105 9.60 7.02 3.56
N PRO A 106 10.50 6.05 3.78
CA PRO A 106 11.82 6.06 3.17
C PRO A 106 11.75 5.74 1.67
N SER A 107 12.74 6.21 0.91
CA SER A 107 12.95 5.76 -0.47
C SER A 107 13.37 4.28 -0.50
N GLY A 108 12.95 3.54 -1.53
CA GLY A 108 13.26 2.13 -1.71
C GLY A 108 12.20 1.16 -1.17
N LEU A 109 11.28 1.63 -0.33
CA LEU A 109 10.18 0.83 0.21
C LEU A 109 8.88 1.02 -0.61
N GLN A 110 8.16 -0.06 -0.94
CA GLN A 110 6.89 0.03 -1.67
C GLN A 110 5.71 0.25 -0.71
N VAL A 111 4.69 1.01 -1.13
CA VAL A 111 3.50 1.25 -0.29
C VAL A 111 2.62 0.00 -0.20
N LEU A 112 2.33 -0.63 -1.35
CA LEU A 112 1.47 -1.81 -1.46
C LEU A 112 2.25 -2.99 -2.06
N PRO A 113 1.86 -4.25 -1.79
CA PRO A 113 2.41 -5.43 -2.45
C PRO A 113 2.34 -5.33 -3.98
N GLY A 114 3.40 -5.73 -4.67
CA GLY A 114 3.43 -5.75 -6.13
C GLY A 114 4.75 -6.24 -6.73
N GLY A 115 4.67 -6.90 -7.89
CA GLY A 115 5.84 -7.38 -8.61
C GLY A 115 6.72 -8.30 -7.76
N LEU A 116 7.97 -7.89 -7.54
CA LEU A 116 8.95 -8.63 -6.74
C LEU A 116 8.84 -8.38 -5.22
N TYR A 117 8.02 -7.40 -4.79
CA TYR A 117 7.88 -6.99 -3.40
C TYR A 117 6.46 -7.31 -2.89
N GLN A 118 6.22 -8.51 -2.41
CA GLN A 118 4.90 -8.91 -1.91
C GLN A 118 4.78 -8.70 -0.40
N GLN A 119 5.85 -8.97 0.32
CA GLN A 119 5.92 -8.82 1.77
C GLN A 119 6.69 -7.57 2.17
N ARG A 120 7.67 -7.12 1.39
CA ARG A 120 8.49 -5.94 1.71
C ARG A 120 7.78 -4.64 1.33
N SER A 121 6.64 -4.37 1.99
CA SER A 121 5.79 -3.19 1.78
C SER A 121 5.38 -2.50 3.08
N ILE A 122 5.00 -1.21 3.01
CA ILE A 122 4.50 -0.45 4.16
C ILE A 122 3.22 -1.07 4.70
N LEU A 123 2.30 -1.47 3.82
CA LEU A 123 1.06 -2.14 4.25
C LEU A 123 1.34 -3.38 5.10
N THR A 124 2.35 -4.16 4.73
CA THR A 124 2.77 -5.35 5.49
C THR A 124 3.33 -4.98 6.87
N GLN A 125 4.17 -3.93 6.97
CA GLN A 125 4.64 -3.45 8.28
C GLN A 125 3.49 -2.97 9.16
N LEU A 126 2.50 -2.26 8.60
CA LEU A 126 1.32 -1.81 9.33
C LEU A 126 0.49 -2.99 9.85
N GLN A 127 0.35 -4.06 9.05
CA GLN A 127 -0.30 -5.30 9.47
C GLN A 127 0.46 -5.96 10.62
N TRP A 128 1.77 -6.14 10.50
CA TRP A 128 2.58 -6.74 11.56
C TRP A 128 2.60 -5.90 12.84
N HIS A 129 2.64 -4.58 12.69
CA HIS A 129 2.57 -3.65 13.81
C HIS A 129 1.25 -3.79 14.58
N ALA A 130 0.12 -3.88 13.87
CA ALA A 130 -1.19 -4.07 14.48
C ALA A 130 -1.39 -5.46 15.12
N CYS A 131 -0.73 -6.48 14.57
CA CYS A 131 -0.80 -7.86 15.08
C CYS A 131 0.10 -8.12 16.29
N LYS A 132 0.92 -7.16 16.75
CA LYS A 132 1.67 -7.33 18.00
C LYS A 132 0.68 -7.51 19.18
N PRO A 133 0.91 -8.49 20.06
CA PRO A 133 0.07 -8.67 21.25
C PRO A 133 0.24 -7.45 22.15
N THR A 134 -0.74 -6.55 22.11
CA THR A 134 -0.97 -5.65 23.25
C THR A 134 -1.48 -6.52 24.39
N THR A 135 -1.10 -6.21 25.63
CA THR A 135 -1.35 -6.97 26.86
C THR A 135 -2.83 -7.25 27.19
N THR A 136 -3.77 -6.91 26.30
CA THR A 136 -5.20 -6.77 26.59
C THR A 136 -6.15 -7.21 25.46
N SER A 137 -5.82 -8.20 24.63
CA SER A 137 -6.87 -8.84 23.79
C SER A 137 -6.41 -10.11 23.07
N SER A 138 -7.01 -11.25 23.43
CA SER A 138 -7.00 -12.50 22.69
C SER A 138 -7.92 -12.39 21.47
N GLY A 139 -7.41 -12.65 20.26
CA GLY A 139 -8.19 -12.70 19.02
C GLY A 139 -7.58 -11.87 17.89
N CYS A 140 -6.82 -12.53 17.02
CA CYS A 140 -6.18 -11.93 15.84
C CYS A 140 -7.22 -11.60 14.76
N GLN A 141 -7.96 -10.51 14.92
CA GLN A 141 -8.59 -9.74 13.84
C GLN A 141 -8.55 -8.24 14.18
N LYS A 142 -7.37 -7.73 14.56
CA LYS A 142 -7.20 -6.30 14.75
C LYS A 142 -7.20 -5.60 13.40
N THR A 143 -8.02 -4.56 13.27
CA THR A 143 -7.97 -3.64 12.14
C THR A 143 -6.61 -2.95 12.11
N HIS A 144 -5.90 -3.02 10.98
CA HIS A 144 -4.63 -2.33 10.78
C HIS A 144 -4.84 -1.01 10.01
N PRO A 145 -3.96 -0.01 10.20
CA PRO A 145 -3.99 1.19 9.38
C PRO A 145 -3.72 0.85 7.90
N VAL A 146 -4.39 1.55 6.98
CA VAL A 146 -4.24 1.33 5.53
C VAL A 146 -3.86 2.63 4.81
N PRO A 147 -2.86 2.60 3.90
CA PRO A 147 -2.51 3.79 3.12
C PRO A 147 -3.70 4.35 2.33
N VAL A 148 -3.90 5.67 2.37
CA VAL A 148 -5.01 6.34 1.64
C VAL A 148 -4.56 6.92 0.29
N HIS A 149 -3.25 7.06 0.10
CA HIS A 149 -2.62 7.42 -1.17
C HIS A 149 -1.34 6.61 -1.35
N ARG A 150 -0.68 6.73 -2.50
CA ARG A 150 0.58 6.03 -2.79
C ARG A 150 1.68 7.00 -3.18
N LEU A 151 2.90 6.65 -2.77
CA LEU A 151 4.14 7.20 -3.28
C LEU A 151 4.86 6.13 -4.11
N GLY A 152 5.63 6.53 -5.11
CA GLY A 152 6.50 5.61 -5.84
C GLY A 152 7.52 4.94 -4.91
N ARG A 153 8.03 3.76 -5.30
CA ARG A 153 9.06 3.07 -4.50
C ARG A 153 10.27 3.98 -4.23
N GLY A 154 10.77 4.64 -5.26
CA GLY A 154 11.91 5.56 -5.19
C GLY A 154 11.60 6.93 -4.55
N THR A 155 10.35 7.19 -4.17
CA THR A 155 9.92 8.48 -3.62
C THR A 155 9.83 8.39 -2.11
N SER A 156 10.54 9.25 -1.39
CA SER A 156 10.39 9.45 0.06
C SER A 156 9.35 10.53 0.36
N GLY A 157 8.83 10.53 1.58
CA GLY A 157 7.98 11.62 2.07
C GLY A 157 6.81 11.15 2.91
N ILE A 158 5.89 12.07 3.15
CA ILE A 158 4.76 11.87 4.05
C ILE A 158 3.74 10.91 3.43
N LEU A 159 3.34 9.90 4.19
CA LEU A 159 2.31 8.94 3.81
C LEU A 159 1.24 8.85 4.89
N LEU A 160 -0.01 9.12 4.51
CA LEU A 160 -1.16 9.01 5.40
C LEU A 160 -1.74 7.60 5.35
N CYS A 161 -1.98 7.01 6.52
CA CYS A 161 -2.60 5.70 6.66
C CYS A 161 -3.79 5.77 7.63
N ALA A 162 -4.99 5.43 7.16
CA ALA A 162 -6.21 5.51 7.95
C ALA A 162 -6.40 4.28 8.83
N LYS A 163 -6.69 4.48 10.12
CA LYS A 163 -7.04 3.45 11.12
C LYS A 163 -8.53 3.08 11.06
N THR A 164 -9.38 3.99 10.57
CA THR A 164 -10.83 3.79 10.47
C THR A 164 -11.33 3.84 9.03
N LYS A 165 -12.43 3.12 8.75
CA LYS A 165 -13.08 3.13 7.42
C LYS A 165 -13.55 4.52 7.01
N LEU A 166 -14.11 5.29 7.94
CA LEU A 166 -14.60 6.65 7.68
C LEU A 166 -13.46 7.60 7.29
N CYS A 167 -12.36 7.59 8.03
CA CYS A 167 -11.16 8.37 7.70
C CYS A 167 -10.62 7.98 6.33
N LYS A 168 -10.52 6.67 6.04
CA LYS A 168 -10.09 6.15 4.74
C LYS A 168 -10.94 6.72 3.60
N SER A 169 -12.26 6.60 3.69
CA SER A 169 -13.18 7.05 2.64
C SER A 169 -13.09 8.56 2.41
N ARG A 170 -13.03 9.37 3.48
CA ARG A 170 -12.92 10.83 3.36
C ARG A 170 -11.60 11.27 2.75
N LEU A 171 -10.48 10.73 3.23
CA LEU A 171 -9.16 11.07 2.69
C LEU A 171 -8.99 10.58 1.24
N ALA A 172 -9.47 9.38 0.91
CA ALA A 172 -9.41 8.87 -0.45
C ALA A 172 -10.21 9.76 -1.43
N ALA A 173 -11.39 10.24 -1.03
CA ALA A 173 -12.16 11.19 -1.82
C ALA A 173 -11.40 12.51 -2.02
N TYR A 174 -10.80 13.05 -0.95
CA TYR A 174 -9.98 14.27 -1.02
C TYR A 174 -8.81 14.15 -2.00
N PHE A 175 -8.06 13.03 -1.98
CA PHE A 175 -6.98 12.80 -2.94
C PHE A 175 -7.48 12.62 -4.39
N ALA A 176 -8.65 12.01 -4.57
CA ALA A 176 -9.26 11.86 -5.90
C ALA A 176 -9.68 13.21 -6.48
N GLU A 177 -10.31 14.08 -5.67
CA GLU A 177 -10.71 15.43 -6.06
C GLU A 177 -9.50 16.32 -6.37
N GLY A 178 -8.46 16.33 -5.52
CA GLY A 178 -7.26 17.13 -5.75
C GLY A 178 -6.50 16.76 -7.03
N THR A 179 -6.63 15.51 -7.50
CA THR A 179 -6.05 15.05 -8.78
C THR A 179 -6.83 15.59 -10.00
N SER A 180 -8.09 16.01 -9.81
CA SER A 180 -8.94 16.54 -10.88
C SER A 180 -8.74 18.04 -11.18
N VAL A 181 -7.92 18.75 -10.38
CA VAL A 181 -7.65 20.20 -10.51
C VAL A 181 -6.30 20.49 -11.22
N VAL A 182 -5.88 19.63 -12.14
CA VAL A 182 -4.76 19.94 -13.04
C VAL A 182 -5.32 20.78 -14.20
N GLU A 183 -5.08 22.10 -14.15
CA GLU A 183 -5.69 23.13 -15.00
C GLU A 183 -5.62 22.88 -16.52
N ASP A 184 -6.76 23.13 -17.17
CA ASP A 184 -6.89 23.50 -18.58
C ASP A 184 -6.24 24.89 -18.80
N LYS A 185 -5.21 24.95 -19.65
CA LYS A 185 -4.36 26.14 -19.86
C LYS A 185 -5.02 27.28 -20.65
N GLN A 186 -6.32 27.22 -20.96
CA GLN A 186 -6.94 28.18 -21.89
C GLN A 186 -7.85 29.25 -21.29
N THR A 187 -8.26 29.16 -20.02
CA THR A 187 -9.12 30.22 -19.45
C THR A 187 -8.66 30.61 -18.06
N GLY A 188 -7.97 31.75 -17.97
CA GLY A 188 -7.44 32.36 -16.74
C GLY A 188 -8.52 32.90 -15.78
N LEU A 189 -9.52 32.09 -15.46
CA LEU A 189 -10.47 32.38 -14.40
C LEU A 189 -11.09 31.08 -13.87
N ARG A 190 -10.85 30.77 -12.60
CA ARG A 190 -11.90 30.24 -11.69
C ARG A 190 -11.43 30.24 -10.23
N ARG A 191 -12.15 31.05 -9.45
CA ARG A 191 -12.28 30.94 -7.99
C ARG A 191 -13.03 29.64 -7.69
N VAL A 192 -12.42 28.71 -6.96
CA VAL A 192 -13.16 27.60 -6.37
C VAL A 192 -13.79 28.12 -5.08
N GLU A 193 -15.10 28.36 -5.10
CA GLU A 193 -15.86 28.48 -3.86
C GLU A 193 -16.01 27.08 -3.27
N CYS A 194 -15.18 26.78 -2.28
CA CYS A 194 -15.25 25.57 -1.47
C CYS A 194 -16.39 25.71 -0.46
N THR A 195 -17.66 25.65 -0.91
CA THR A 195 -18.82 25.96 -0.07
C THR A 195 -19.50 24.77 0.60
N GLN A 196 -18.98 23.54 0.51
CA GLN A 196 -19.49 22.42 1.33
C GLN A 196 -18.37 21.46 1.78
N MET A 197 -17.34 21.97 2.46
CA MET A 197 -16.58 21.14 3.39
C MET A 197 -17.39 20.98 4.68
N LEU A 198 -18.01 19.83 4.89
CA LEU A 198 -18.26 19.39 6.26
C LEU A 198 -16.87 19.22 6.91
N PRO A 199 -16.65 19.76 8.12
CA PRO A 199 -15.30 19.86 8.69
C PRO A 199 -14.62 18.50 8.72
N LEU A 200 -13.38 18.46 8.22
CA LEU A 200 -12.47 17.35 8.45
C LEU A 200 -12.48 17.06 9.96
N PRO A 201 -12.68 15.81 10.40
CA PRO A 201 -12.58 15.51 11.81
C PRO A 201 -11.12 15.72 12.23
N CYS A 202 -10.91 16.79 12.99
CA CYS A 202 -9.85 17.04 13.96
C CYS A 202 -8.38 17.14 13.44
N GLU A 203 -7.79 18.31 13.70
CA GLU A 203 -6.36 18.67 13.82
C GLU A 203 -5.37 18.49 12.65
N VAL A 204 -5.73 17.94 11.49
CA VAL A 204 -4.77 17.89 10.35
C VAL A 204 -4.38 19.29 9.85
N GLU A 205 -5.28 20.28 9.92
CA GLU A 205 -4.99 21.68 9.55
C GLU A 205 -3.97 22.38 10.47
N LYS A 206 -3.77 21.89 11.71
CA LYS A 206 -2.82 22.50 12.66
C LYS A 206 -1.39 21.98 12.51
N LEU A 207 -1.18 20.86 11.83
CA LEU A 207 0.12 20.22 11.66
C LEU A 207 0.94 20.80 10.50
N PHE A 208 0.32 21.59 9.62
CA PHE A 208 1.01 22.30 8.54
C PHE A 208 0.58 23.76 8.51
N PRO A 209 1.13 24.65 9.36
CA PRO A 209 1.14 26.05 9.03
C PRO A 209 1.94 26.19 7.73
N ILE A 210 1.26 26.36 6.60
CA ILE A 210 1.88 26.81 5.37
C ILE A 210 2.52 28.15 5.72
N ASP A 211 3.85 28.20 5.87
CA ASP A 211 4.54 29.46 6.09
C ASP A 211 4.37 30.31 4.82
N PRO A 212 3.61 31.43 4.89
CA PRO A 212 3.39 32.27 3.70
C PRO A 212 4.66 32.97 3.23
N ARG A 213 5.80 32.81 3.92
CA ARG A 213 7.11 33.37 3.54
C ARG A 213 7.97 32.45 2.67
N LEU A 214 7.66 31.15 2.60
CA LEU A 214 8.45 30.20 1.79
C LEU A 214 8.12 30.23 0.30
N ASN A 215 7.13 31.02 -0.14
CA ASN A 215 6.74 31.18 -1.54
C ASN A 215 7.31 32.43 -2.23
N LYS A 216 8.33 33.07 -1.63
CA LYS A 216 9.11 34.13 -2.28
C LYS A 216 10.54 33.66 -2.44
N ASN A 217 10.83 32.94 -3.53
CA ASN A 217 12.11 32.95 -4.27
C ASN A 217 12.23 31.71 -5.16
N ILE A 218 11.38 31.59 -6.17
CA ILE A 218 11.77 30.91 -7.42
C ILE A 218 11.26 31.77 -8.57
N SER A 219 12.00 32.83 -8.85
CA SER A 219 11.94 33.57 -10.11
C SER A 219 13.34 34.08 -10.43
N LYS A 220 14.07 33.29 -11.22
CA LYS A 220 14.99 33.71 -12.30
C LYS A 220 15.41 32.48 -13.07
#